data_AF-A0A538I163-F1
#
_entry.id   AF-A0A538I163-F1
#
_cell.length_a   1.000
_cell.length_b   1.000
_cell.length_c   1.000
_cell.angle_alpha   90.00
_cell.angle_beta   90.00
_cell.angle_gamma   90.00
#
_symmetry.space_group_name_H-M   'P 1'
#
loop_
_entity.id
_entity.type
_entity.pdbx_description
1 polymer ?
#
loop_
_entity_poly.entity_id
_entity_poly.type
_entity_poly.pdbx_seq_one_letter_code
_entity_poly.pdbx_strand_id
1 'polypeptide(L)'
;MFVQGFTGNTETRDDCASFWPGTAAAIRCFYHDCTPDDAVWAAGNLRAQAAAPSREVWPLDAMPDVERTSIICRDERCISPEWSRTMSAEQLGVQPVELDGGHSPFLARPAELAEMIARVL
;
A
#
# COMPACT_ATOMS: atom_id res chain seq x y z
N MET A 1 1.67 10.63 -6.56
CA MET A 1 1.65 9.25 -6.03
C MET A 1 1.00 9.22 -4.65
N PHE A 2 1.58 9.83 -3.62
CA PHE A 2 1.02 9.76 -2.26
C PHE A 2 -0.15 10.72 -2.02
N VAL A 3 -1.01 10.38 -1.07
CA VAL A 3 -2.05 11.29 -0.58
C VAL A 3 -1.43 12.46 0.21
N GLN A 4 -2.17 13.56 0.32
CA GLN A 4 -1.76 14.67 1.17
C GLN A 4 -1.63 14.21 2.63
N GLY A 5 -0.51 14.56 3.27
CA GLY A 5 -0.26 14.23 4.68
C GLY A 5 0.35 12.85 4.91
N PHE A 6 0.61 12.04 3.88
CA PHE A 6 1.41 10.82 4.01
C PHE A 6 2.92 11.11 4.04
N THR A 7 3.41 11.94 3.13
CA THR A 7 4.83 12.33 3.08
C THR A 7 5.22 13.15 4.30
N GLY A 8 6.43 12.93 4.83
CA GLY A 8 6.97 13.68 5.98
C GLY A 8 6.73 13.02 7.34
N ASN A 9 6.12 11.83 7.38
CA ASN A 9 5.93 11.07 8.62
C ASN A 9 7.05 10.06 8.94
N THR A 10 8.09 10.00 8.10
CA THR A 10 9.23 9.08 8.25
C THR A 10 10.54 9.86 8.38
N GLU A 11 11.48 9.29 9.11
CA GLU A 11 12.87 9.72 9.16
C GLU A 11 13.75 8.79 8.35
N THR A 12 15.00 9.20 8.10
CA THR A 12 15.95 8.47 7.27
C THR A 12 17.19 8.13 8.09
N ARG A 13 17.63 6.87 8.03
CA ARG A 13 18.89 6.39 8.62
C ARG A 13 20.08 6.72 7.72
N ASP A 14 21.30 6.55 8.23
CA ASP A 14 22.54 6.77 7.48
C ASP A 14 22.65 5.89 6.21
N ASP A 15 22.05 4.70 6.23
CA ASP A 15 21.96 3.78 5.08
C ASP A 15 20.83 4.15 4.08
N CYS A 16 20.26 5.34 4.22
CA CYS A 16 19.10 5.86 3.49
C CYS A 16 17.79 5.11 3.76
N ALA A 17 17.74 4.11 4.64
CA ALA A 17 16.48 3.42 4.93
C ALA A 17 15.51 4.36 5.67
N SER A 18 14.26 4.42 5.21
CA SER A 18 13.22 5.21 5.86
C SER A 18 12.55 4.42 6.97
N PHE A 19 12.23 5.06 8.10
CA PHE A 19 11.54 4.42 9.21
C PHE A 19 10.54 5.38 9.85
N TRP A 20 9.59 4.81 10.57
CA TRP A 20 8.59 5.57 11.31
C TRP A 20 9.14 5.86 12.73
N PRO A 21 9.40 7.12 13.10
CA PRO A 21 9.95 7.46 14.43
C PRO A 21 8.94 7.23 15.56
N GLY A 22 7.65 7.03 15.23
CA GLY A 22 6.62 6.61 16.15
C GLY A 22 5.44 5.98 15.41
N THR A 23 4.58 5.27 16.15
CA THR A 23 3.49 4.47 15.57
C THR A 23 2.25 5.30 15.19
N ALA A 24 2.06 6.48 15.78
CA ALA A 24 0.81 7.24 15.59
C ALA A 24 0.55 7.62 14.13
N ALA A 25 1.57 8.05 13.38
CA ALA A 25 1.42 8.37 11.97
C ALA A 25 1.23 7.12 11.12
N ALA A 26 1.97 6.05 11.42
CA ALA A 26 1.81 4.77 10.74
C ALA A 26 0.40 4.19 10.92
N ILE A 27 -0.17 4.24 12.12
CA ILE A 27 -1.55 3.83 12.40
C ILE A 27 -2.53 4.65 11.57
N ARG A 28 -2.40 5.99 11.54
CA ARG A 28 -3.29 6.85 10.76
C ARG A 28 -3.23 6.60 9.24
N CYS A 29 -2.08 6.20 8.73
CA CYS A 29 -1.88 5.98 7.29
C CYS A 29 -2.20 4.54 6.87
N PHE A 30 -1.70 3.54 7.60
CA PHE A 30 -1.75 2.13 7.18
C PHE A 30 -2.86 1.31 7.85
N TYR A 31 -3.29 1.68 9.05
CA TYR A 31 -4.12 0.82 9.92
C TYR A 31 -5.32 1.56 10.53
N HIS A 32 -5.78 2.64 9.89
CA HIS A 32 -6.77 3.54 10.47
C HIS A 32 -8.19 2.94 10.57
N ASP A 33 -8.43 1.87 9.83
CA ASP A 33 -9.66 1.10 9.76
C ASP A 33 -9.53 -0.28 10.45
N CYS A 34 -8.38 -0.56 11.06
CA CYS A 34 -8.19 -1.74 11.91
C CYS A 34 -8.77 -1.51 13.32
N THR A 35 -8.92 -2.59 14.09
CA THR A 35 -9.17 -2.45 15.53
C THR A 35 -7.97 -1.75 16.21
N PRO A 36 -8.17 -1.05 17.34
CA PRO A 36 -7.07 -0.39 18.05
C PRO A 36 -5.92 -1.35 18.40
N ASP A 37 -6.25 -2.57 18.82
CA ASP A 37 -5.26 -3.59 19.20
C ASP A 37 -4.45 -4.07 17.99
N ASP A 38 -5.13 -4.38 16.88
CA ASP A 38 -4.45 -4.79 15.64
C ASP A 38 -3.58 -3.66 15.07
N ALA A 39 -4.06 -2.42 15.13
CA ALA A 39 -3.32 -1.26 14.64
C ALA A 39 -2.04 -1.02 15.44
N VAL A 40 -2.12 -1.11 16.78
CA VAL A 40 -0.95 -0.98 17.67
C VAL A 40 0.03 -2.12 17.43
N TRP A 41 -0.47 -3.35 17.36
CA TRP A 41 0.36 -4.52 17.09
C TRP A 41 1.06 -4.40 15.73
N ALA A 42 0.33 -4.12 14.66
CA ALA A 42 0.89 -4.05 13.31
C ALA A 42 1.91 -2.90 13.16
N ALA A 43 1.60 -1.72 13.70
CA ALA A 43 2.54 -0.60 13.69
C ALA A 43 3.82 -0.88 14.49
N GLY A 44 3.72 -1.65 15.58
CA GLY A 44 4.88 -2.11 16.36
C GLY A 44 5.78 -3.10 15.63
N ASN A 45 5.29 -3.73 14.55
CA ASN A 45 6.08 -4.64 13.71
C ASN A 45 6.78 -3.96 12.54
N LEU A 46 6.56 -2.66 12.30
CA LEU A 46 7.21 -1.92 11.23
C LEU A 46 8.73 -1.85 11.45
N ARG A 47 9.46 -1.90 10.33
CA ARG A 47 10.92 -1.82 10.30
C ARG A 47 11.36 -0.77 9.29
N ALA A 48 12.65 -0.44 9.29
CA ALA A 48 13.21 0.45 8.29
C ALA A 48 13.07 -0.16 6.89
N GLN A 49 12.51 0.61 5.95
CA GLN A 49 12.35 0.25 4.55
C GLN A 49 13.59 0.69 3.77
N ALA A 50 14.24 -0.25 3.08
CA ALA A 50 15.40 0.06 2.25
C ALA A 50 15.05 1.03 1.11
N ALA A 51 15.97 1.92 0.76
CA ALA A 51 15.77 2.90 -0.32
C ALA A 51 15.97 2.33 -1.73
N ALA A 52 16.75 1.24 -1.86
CA ALA A 52 17.12 0.68 -3.17
C ALA A 52 15.90 0.33 -4.05
N PRO A 53 14.85 -0.35 -3.55
CA PRO A 53 13.69 -0.71 -4.38
C PRO A 53 12.92 0.47 -4.97
N SER A 54 13.01 1.67 -4.39
CA SER A 54 12.34 2.87 -4.95
C SER A 54 13.25 3.72 -5.84
N ARG A 55 14.56 3.43 -5.88
CA ARG A 55 15.56 4.20 -6.62
C ARG A 55 16.11 3.45 -7.84
N GLU A 56 16.19 2.14 -7.76
CA GLU A 56 16.73 1.32 -8.82
C GLU A 56 15.74 1.19 -9.97
N VAL A 57 16.28 1.14 -11.19
CA VAL A 57 15.49 0.94 -12.39
C VAL A 57 15.02 -0.51 -12.44
N TRP A 58 13.73 -0.71 -12.68
CA TRP A 58 13.18 -2.04 -12.93
C TRP A 58 13.88 -2.68 -14.14
N PRO A 59 14.44 -3.89 -14.01
CA PRO A 59 15.39 -4.42 -15.00
C PRO A 59 14.74 -5.03 -16.25
N LEU A 60 13.40 -5.17 -16.28
CA LEU A 60 12.70 -5.74 -17.45
C LEU A 60 12.20 -4.63 -18.37
N ASP A 61 12.32 -4.87 -19.68
CA ASP A 61 11.85 -3.94 -20.71
C ASP A 61 10.30 -3.87 -20.80
N ALA A 62 9.61 -4.91 -20.32
CA ALA A 62 8.16 -4.99 -20.29
C ALA A 62 7.66 -5.83 -19.12
N MET A 63 6.39 -5.63 -18.75
CA MET A 63 5.69 -6.51 -17.81
C MET A 63 5.48 -7.89 -18.42
N PRO A 64 5.58 -8.99 -17.64
CA PRO A 64 5.29 -10.33 -18.13
C PRO A 64 3.88 -10.44 -18.71
N ASP A 65 3.74 -11.24 -19.77
CA ASP A 65 2.45 -11.54 -20.40
C ASP A 65 1.70 -12.61 -19.59
N VAL A 66 1.17 -12.17 -18.44
CA VAL A 66 0.34 -12.96 -17.53
C VAL A 66 -0.94 -12.20 -17.21
N GLU A 67 -2.00 -12.97 -16.95
CA GLU A 67 -3.23 -12.41 -16.42
C GLU A 67 -2.95 -11.70 -15.10
N ARG A 68 -3.59 -10.53 -14.94
CA ARG A 68 -3.35 -9.65 -13.81
C ARG A 68 -4.63 -8.93 -13.43
N THR A 69 -4.78 -8.69 -12.13
CA THR A 69 -5.85 -7.86 -11.59
C THR A 69 -5.23 -6.82 -10.66
N SER A 70 -5.80 -5.62 -10.68
CA SER A 70 -5.47 -4.57 -9.71
C SER A 70 -6.63 -4.42 -8.74
N ILE A 71 -6.35 -4.50 -7.43
CA ILE A 71 -7.32 -4.24 -6.36
C ILE A 71 -6.87 -2.96 -5.68
N ILE A 72 -7.74 -1.95 -5.62
CA ILE A 72 -7.48 -0.70 -4.89
C ILE A 72 -8.49 -0.52 -3.76
N CYS A 73 -8.06 0.12 -2.68
CA CYS A 73 -8.91 0.42 -1.53
C CYS A 73 -9.37 1.88 -1.59
N ARG A 74 -10.67 2.13 -1.35
CA ARG A 74 -11.29 3.44 -1.56
C ARG A 74 -10.87 4.50 -0.52
N ASP A 75 -10.62 4.10 0.72
CA ASP A 75 -10.30 4.99 1.83
C ASP A 75 -8.78 5.09 2.05
N GLU A 76 -7.99 4.98 0.98
CA GLU A 76 -6.53 4.93 1.08
C GLU A 76 -5.93 6.21 1.67
N ARG A 77 -4.94 6.07 2.56
CA ARG A 77 -4.23 7.17 3.23
C ARG A 77 -2.70 7.14 3.06
N CYS A 78 -2.18 6.30 2.16
CA CYS A 78 -0.79 6.31 1.73
C CYS A 78 -0.66 6.67 0.25
N ILE A 79 -1.22 5.87 -0.66
CA ILE A 79 -1.17 6.03 -2.11
C ILE A 79 -2.49 6.63 -2.60
N SER A 80 -2.42 7.66 -3.44
CA SER A 80 -3.60 8.26 -4.06
C SER A 80 -4.39 7.21 -4.85
N PRO A 81 -5.70 7.04 -4.59
CA PRO A 81 -6.55 6.17 -5.38
C PRO A 81 -6.59 6.59 -6.86
N GLU A 82 -6.58 7.90 -7.15
CA GLU A 82 -6.52 8.41 -8.53
C GLU A 82 -5.24 7.96 -9.23
N TRP A 83 -4.09 8.15 -8.58
CA TRP A 83 -2.81 7.71 -9.13
C TRP A 83 -2.78 6.20 -9.37
N SER A 84 -3.35 5.41 -8.45
CA SER A 84 -3.43 3.95 -8.58
C SER A 84 -4.33 3.50 -9.72
N ARG A 85 -5.44 4.21 -9.99
CA ARG A 85 -6.29 3.98 -11.16
C ARG A 85 -5.54 4.27 -12.46
N THR A 86 -4.82 5.39 -12.53
CA THR A 86 -3.99 5.72 -13.70
C THR A 86 -2.94 4.65 -13.97
N MET A 87 -2.21 4.21 -12.94
CA MET A 87 -1.19 3.16 -13.12
C MET A 87 -1.79 1.80 -13.46
N SER A 88 -2.98 1.46 -12.94
CA SER A 88 -3.68 0.23 -13.34
C SER A 88 -4.03 0.25 -14.83
N ALA A 89 -4.50 1.39 -15.35
CA ALA A 89 -4.82 1.53 -16.76
C ALA A 89 -3.56 1.60 -17.65
N GLU A 90 -2.61 2.46 -17.33
CA GLU A 90 -1.47 2.78 -18.21
C GLU A 90 -0.32 1.77 -18.12
N GLN A 91 -0.03 1.24 -16.91
CA GLN A 91 1.08 0.31 -16.70
C GLN A 91 0.62 -1.15 -16.73
N LEU A 92 -0.60 -1.42 -16.25
CA LEU A 92 -1.11 -2.78 -16.17
C LEU A 92 -2.12 -3.11 -17.27
N GLY A 93 -2.71 -2.12 -17.96
CA GLY A 93 -3.72 -2.36 -18.99
C GLY A 93 -5.05 -2.89 -18.45
N VAL A 94 -5.33 -2.70 -17.15
CA VAL A 94 -6.53 -3.24 -16.49
C VAL A 94 -7.34 -2.13 -15.81
N GLN A 95 -8.66 -2.35 -15.72
CA GLN A 95 -9.50 -1.56 -14.82
C GLN A 95 -9.39 -2.16 -13.42
N PRO A 96 -9.07 -1.36 -12.39
CA PRO A 96 -8.99 -1.88 -11.04
C PRO A 96 -10.37 -2.24 -10.50
N VAL A 97 -10.43 -3.31 -9.71
CA VAL A 97 -11.58 -3.56 -8.83
C VAL A 97 -11.36 -2.81 -7.52
N GLU A 98 -12.45 -2.31 -6.95
CA GLU A 98 -12.37 -1.45 -5.77
C GLU A 98 -12.98 -2.13 -4.54
N LEU A 99 -12.22 -2.12 -3.45
CA LEU A 99 -12.60 -2.62 -2.13
C LEU A 99 -12.80 -1.43 -1.16
N ASP A 100 -13.72 -1.58 -0.21
CA ASP A 100 -13.86 -0.62 0.89
C ASP A 100 -12.68 -0.75 1.88
N GLY A 101 -12.33 0.34 2.56
CA GLY A 101 -11.25 0.35 3.56
C GLY A 101 -9.96 1.02 3.07
N GLY A 102 -8.93 0.92 3.92
CA GLY A 102 -7.65 1.59 3.78
C GLY A 102 -6.52 0.70 3.27
N HIS A 103 -5.28 1.08 3.60
CA HIS A 103 -4.06 0.47 3.07
C HIS A 103 -3.89 -1.02 3.33
N SER A 104 -4.45 -1.53 4.45
CA SER A 104 -4.19 -2.87 4.96
C SER A 104 -5.46 -3.73 5.02
N PRO A 105 -6.16 -3.98 3.89
CA PRO A 105 -7.37 -4.79 3.88
C PRO A 105 -7.11 -6.24 4.31
N PHE A 106 -5.87 -6.73 4.16
CA PHE A 106 -5.44 -8.04 4.65
C PHE A 106 -5.50 -8.16 6.19
N LEU A 107 -5.56 -7.04 6.91
CA LEU A 107 -5.71 -7.01 8.36
C LEU A 107 -7.09 -6.50 8.78
N ALA A 108 -7.56 -5.40 8.18
CA ALA A 108 -8.84 -4.79 8.54
C ALA A 108 -10.06 -5.60 8.06
N ARG A 109 -9.96 -6.24 6.89
CA ARG A 109 -11.08 -6.90 6.18
C ARG A 109 -10.64 -8.19 5.47
N PRO A 110 -9.97 -9.13 6.17
CA PRO A 110 -9.34 -10.29 5.53
C PRO A 110 -10.33 -11.17 4.78
N ALA A 111 -11.56 -11.34 5.28
CA ALA A 111 -12.60 -12.14 4.63
C ALA A 111 -13.08 -11.49 3.31
N GLU A 112 -13.33 -10.18 3.31
CA GLU A 112 -13.77 -9.46 2.11
C GLU A 112 -12.66 -9.45 1.04
N LEU A 113 -11.40 -9.25 1.45
CA LEU A 113 -10.26 -9.33 0.53
C LEU A 113 -10.11 -10.74 -0.05
N ALA A 114 -10.22 -11.78 0.78
CA ALA A 114 -10.11 -13.17 0.32
C ALA A 114 -11.22 -13.54 -0.67
N GLU A 115 -12.46 -13.10 -0.41
CA GLU A 115 -13.58 -13.29 -1.32
C GLU A 115 -13.35 -12.56 -2.64
N MET A 116 -12.84 -11.32 -2.61
CA MET A 116 -12.49 -10.59 -3.82
C MET A 116 -11.41 -11.33 -4.63
N ILE A 117 -10.33 -11.76 -3.98
CA ILE A 117 -9.25 -12.52 -4.63
C ILE A 117 -9.81 -13.79 -5.28
N ALA A 118 -10.65 -14.56 -4.58
CA ALA A 118 -11.24 -15.79 -5.12
C ALA A 118 -12.17 -15.55 -6.33
N ARG A 119 -12.69 -14.33 -6.52
CA ARG A 119 -13.52 -13.95 -7.66
C ARG A 119 -12.72 -13.45 -8.86
N VAL A 120 -11.49 -12.98 -8.65
CA VAL A 120 -10.62 -12.43 -9.70
C VAL A 120 -9.48 -13.37 -10.10
N LEU A 121 -9.33 -14.51 -9.40
CA LEU A 121 -8.59 -15.68 -9.84
C LEU A 121 -9.45 -16.53 -10.78
#